data_AF-A0A538A2L8-F1
#
_entry.id   AF-A0A538A2L8-F1
#
_cell.length_a   1.000
_cell.length_b   1.000
_cell.length_c   1.000
_cell.angle_alpha   90.00
_cell.angle_beta   90.00
_cell.angle_gamma   90.00
#
_symmetry.space_group_name_H-M   'P 1'
#
loop_
_entity.id
_entity.type
_entity.pdbx_description
1 polymer ?
#
loop_
_entity_poly.entity_id
_entity_poly.type
_entity_poly.pdbx_seq_one_letter_code
_entity_poly.pdbx_strand_id
1 'polypeptide(L)'
;MSVRYLAASVAVTTIVVVTVWVTDLSFQRAILLAPVLVIGLAAAAGLVVFWGRVGWESLSRTRRPRLVIAGSVAFVALLVVLTLLGVKLPHE
;
A
#
# COMPACT_ATOMS: atom_id res chain seq x y z
N MET A 1 7.45 -0.40 -23.78
CA MET A 1 6.77 -1.02 -22.61
C MET A 1 5.72 -0.07 -22.09
N SER A 2 4.49 -0.55 -21.83
CA SER A 2 3.43 0.34 -21.36
C SER A 2 3.71 0.84 -19.94
N VAL A 3 3.51 2.14 -19.69
CA VAL A 3 3.71 2.79 -18.37
C VAL A 3 2.98 2.04 -17.24
N ARG A 4 1.90 1.33 -17.57
CA ARG A 4 1.13 0.48 -16.65
C ARG A 4 1.94 -0.70 -16.13
N TYR A 5 2.72 -1.37 -16.99
CA TYR A 5 3.56 -2.48 -16.56
C TYR A 5 4.69 -2.00 -15.66
N LEU A 6 5.25 -0.83 -15.96
CA LEU A 6 6.33 -0.22 -15.20
C LEU A 6 5.86 0.17 -13.79
N ALA A 7 4.70 0.83 -13.69
CA ALA A 7 4.08 1.17 -12.39
C ALA A 7 3.71 -0.08 -11.58
N ALA A 8 3.18 -1.13 -12.23
CA ALA A 8 2.88 -2.39 -11.57
C ALA A 8 4.14 -3.07 -11.02
N SER A 9 5.22 -3.12 -11.80
CA SER A 9 6.50 -3.69 -11.34
C SER A 9 7.07 -2.92 -10.16
N VAL A 10 7.06 -1.58 -10.20
CA VAL A 10 7.55 -0.75 -9.09
C VAL A 10 6.72 -0.99 -7.84
N ALA A 11 5.38 -0.98 -7.93
CA ALA A 11 4.52 -1.21 -6.78
C ALA A 11 4.76 -2.59 -6.13
N VAL A 12 4.91 -3.64 -6.95
CA VAL A 12 5.21 -4.99 -6.48
C VAL A 12 6.59 -5.03 -5.81
N THR A 13 7.61 -4.43 -6.42
CA THR A 13 8.95 -4.36 -5.83
C THR A 13 8.95 -3.63 -4.50
N THR A 14 8.25 -2.51 -4.38
CA THR A 14 8.16 -1.75 -3.13
C THR A 14 7.45 -2.55 -2.04
N ILE A 15 6.36 -3.26 -2.36
CA ILE A 15 5.66 -4.15 -1.41
C ILE A 15 6.61 -5.24 -0.90
N VAL A 16 7.34 -5.90 -1.81
CA VAL A 16 8.29 -6.96 -1.45
C VAL A 16 9.41 -6.44 -0.55
N VAL A 17 10.01 -5.29 -0.91
CA VAL A 17 11.07 -4.66 -0.12
C VAL A 17 10.57 -4.27 1.28
N VAL A 18 9.37 -3.68 1.37
CA VAL A 18 8.76 -3.32 2.65
C VAL A 18 8.46 -4.56 3.49
N THR A 19 7.95 -5.65 2.91
CA THR A 19 7.72 -6.90 3.64
C THR A 19 9.02 -7.49 4.16
N VAL A 20 10.07 -7.56 3.35
CA VAL A 20 11.39 -8.07 3.77
C VAL A 20 11.96 -7.23 4.92
N TRP A 21 11.85 -5.91 4.82
CA TRP A 21 12.35 -4.97 5.81
C TRP A 21 11.55 -5.01 7.13
N VAL A 22 10.22 -5.15 7.07
CA VAL A 22 9.36 -5.25 8.26
C VAL A 22 9.57 -6.57 9.01
N THR A 23 9.99 -7.63 8.32
CA THR A 23 10.13 -8.97 8.90
C THR A 23 11.51 -9.19 9.55
N ASP A 24 12.20 -8.13 10.00
CA ASP A 24 13.52 -8.08 10.66
C ASP A 24 13.58 -8.89 11.98
N LEU A 25 13.31 -10.20 11.91
CA LEU A 25 13.04 -11.05 13.05
C LEU A 25 14.27 -11.90 13.38
N SER A 26 14.78 -11.74 14.61
CA SER A 26 15.70 -12.71 15.20
C SER A 26 15.08 -14.11 15.10
N PHE A 27 15.80 -15.06 14.51
CA PHE A 27 15.31 -16.41 14.17
C PHE A 27 14.58 -17.10 15.34
N GLN A 28 15.04 -16.88 16.57
CA GLN A 28 14.49 -17.48 17.79
C GLN A 28 13.08 -16.99 18.14
N ARG A 29 12.77 -15.69 18.02
CA ARG A 29 11.41 -15.15 18.24
C ARG A 29 10.49 -15.43 17.07
N ALA A 30 11.03 -15.44 15.85
CA ALA A 30 10.29 -15.79 14.65
C ALA A 30 9.71 -17.21 14.75
N ILE A 31 10.47 -18.18 15.26
CA ILE A 31 10.00 -19.57 15.43
C ILE A 31 8.89 -19.67 16.48
N LEU A 32 9.03 -18.97 17.61
CA LEU A 32 8.00 -18.98 18.66
C LEU A 32 6.71 -18.30 18.21
N LEU A 33 6.82 -17.23 17.43
CA LEU A 33 5.67 -16.47 16.90
C LEU A 33 5.24 -16.92 15.50
N ALA A 34 5.88 -17.93 14.92
CA ALA A 34 5.66 -18.36 13.54
C ALA A 34 4.18 -18.59 13.21
N PRO A 35 3.37 -19.26 14.06
CA PRO A 35 1.95 -19.46 13.76
C PRO A 35 1.20 -18.13 13.66
N VAL A 36 1.48 -17.20 14.58
CA VAL A 36 0.84 -15.89 14.62
C VAL A 36 1.28 -15.02 13.45
N LEU A 37 2.57 -15.06 13.10
CA LEU A 37 3.12 -14.33 11.96
C LEU A 37 2.56 -14.85 10.64
N VAL A 38 2.45 -16.17 10.47
CA VAL A 38 1.87 -16.78 9.27
C VAL A 38 0.40 -16.40 9.15
N ILE A 39 -0.38 -16.48 10.23
CA ILE A 39 -1.79 -16.09 10.21
C ILE A 39 -1.95 -14.60 9.96
N GLY A 40 -1.15 -13.76 10.64
CA GLY A 40 -1.18 -12.31 10.48
C GLY A 40 -0.80 -11.87 9.07
N LEU A 41 0.24 -12.47 8.49
CA LEU A 41 0.68 -12.19 7.13
C LEU A 41 -0.35 -12.70 6.11
N ALA A 42 -0.90 -13.90 6.30
CA ALA A 42 -1.94 -14.44 5.43
C ALA A 42 -3.23 -13.60 5.49
N ALA A 43 -3.63 -13.15 6.68
CA ALA A 43 -4.78 -12.27 6.86
C ALA A 43 -4.54 -10.90 6.22
N ALA A 44 -3.37 -10.30 6.42
CA ALA A 44 -3.00 -9.04 5.78
C ALA A 44 -2.96 -9.17 4.25
N ALA A 45 -2.34 -10.22 3.72
CA ALA A 45 -2.31 -10.50 2.29
C ALA A 45 -3.73 -10.70 1.72
N GLY A 46 -4.56 -11.49 2.40
CA GLY A 46 -5.95 -11.70 2.05
C GLY A 46 -6.75 -10.41 2.04
N LEU A 47 -6.56 -9.55 3.05
CA LEU A 47 -7.18 -8.24 3.14
C LEU A 47 -6.75 -7.33 1.98
N VAL A 48 -5.45 -7.24 1.71
CA VAL A 48 -4.92 -6.44 0.59
C VAL A 48 -5.49 -6.92 -0.74
N VAL A 49 -5.52 -8.23 -0.97
CA VAL A 49 -6.09 -8.81 -2.20
C VAL A 49 -7.59 -8.54 -2.28
N PHE A 50 -8.32 -8.73 -1.19
CA PHE A 50 -9.76 -8.50 -1.13
C PHE A 50 -10.12 -7.04 -1.42
N TRP A 51 -9.54 -6.11 -0.66
CA TRP A 51 -9.79 -4.68 -0.84
C TRP A 51 -9.24 -4.16 -2.16
N GLY A 52 -8.10 -4.66 -2.61
CA GLY A 52 -7.55 -4.34 -3.92
C GLY A 52 -8.51 -4.75 -5.04
N ARG A 53 -9.06 -5.97 -4.98
CA ARG A 53 -10.04 -6.45 -5.95
C ARG A 53 -11.34 -5.66 -5.90
N VAL A 54 -11.90 -5.43 -4.71
CA VAL A 54 -13.15 -4.66 -4.53
C VAL A 54 -12.96 -3.22 -5.00
N GLY A 55 -11.84 -2.59 -4.63
CA GLY A 55 -11.47 -1.26 -5.09
C GLY A 55 -11.34 -1.20 -6.60
N TRP A 56 -10.68 -2.18 -7.21
CA TRP A 56 -10.54 -2.28 -8.66
C TRP A 56 -11.89 -2.42 -9.38
N GLU A 57 -12.78 -3.27 -8.87
CA GLU A 57 -14.15 -3.45 -9.38
C GLU A 57 -14.98 -2.16 -9.26
N SER A 58 -14.83 -1.45 -8.15
CA SER A 58 -15.50 -0.16 -7.91
C SER A 58 -14.98 0.94 -8.85
N LEU A 59 -13.67 1.01 -9.02
CA LEU A 59 -13.01 1.91 -9.96
C LEU A 59 -13.38 1.60 -11.41
N SER A 60 -13.45 0.33 -11.80
CA SER A 60 -13.75 -0.09 -13.17
C SER A 60 -15.20 0.23 -13.57
N ARG A 61 -16.15 0.21 -12.63
CA ARG A 61 -17.55 0.63 -12.85
C ARG A 61 -17.74 2.13 -12.98
N THR A 62 -16.73 2.94 -12.67
CA THR A 62 -16.81 4.40 -12.76
C THR A 62 -16.66 4.87 -14.21
N ARG A 63 -17.46 5.85 -14.65
CA ARG A 63 -17.41 6.39 -16.03
C ARG A 63 -16.04 6.97 -16.44
N ARG A 64 -15.22 7.42 -15.49
CA ARG A 64 -13.88 8.03 -15.74
C ARG A 64 -12.84 7.55 -14.72
N PRO A 65 -12.40 6.29 -14.77
CA PRO A 65 -11.53 5.68 -13.76
C PRO A 65 -10.18 6.40 -13.63
N ARG A 66 -9.64 6.89 -14.75
CA ARG A 66 -8.37 7.62 -14.78
C ARG A 66 -8.38 8.92 -13.98
N LEU A 67 -9.50 9.65 -13.99
CA LEU A 67 -9.62 10.90 -13.23
C LEU A 67 -9.71 10.64 -11.74
N VAL A 68 -10.40 9.57 -11.33
CA VAL A 68 -10.47 9.18 -9.92
C VAL A 68 -9.09 8.81 -9.41
N ILE A 69 -8.36 7.95 -10.13
CA ILE A 69 -6.99 7.56 -9.75
C ILE A 69 -6.08 8.79 -9.69
N ALA A 70 -6.12 9.66 -10.71
CA ALA A 70 -5.31 10.87 -10.73
C ALA A 70 -5.64 11.81 -9.57
N GLY A 71 -6.93 11.99 -9.26
CA GLY A 71 -7.39 12.79 -8.12
C GLY A 71 -6.93 12.23 -6.79
N SER A 72 -7.05 10.91 -6.60
CA SER A 72 -6.58 10.23 -5.39
C SER A 72 -5.06 10.38 -5.22
N VAL A 73 -4.29 10.18 -6.29
CA VAL A 73 -2.82 10.33 -6.25
C VAL A 73 -2.44 11.78 -5.99
N ALA A 74 -3.08 12.74 -6.65
CA ALA A 74 -2.82 14.17 -6.42
C ALA A 74 -3.12 14.58 -4.98
N PHE A 75 -4.21 14.06 -4.40
CA PHE A 75 -4.57 14.29 -3.01
C PHE A 75 -3.51 13.72 -2.05
N VAL A 76 -3.07 12.48 -2.25
CA VAL A 76 -2.01 11.87 -1.44
C VAL A 76 -0.69 12.64 -1.58
N ALA A 77 -0.31 13.01 -2.80
CA ALA A 77 0.89 13.81 -3.04
C ALA A 77 0.81 15.17 -2.33
N LEU A 78 -0.35 15.84 -2.38
CA LEU A 78 -0.59 17.07 -1.64
C LEU A 78 -0.41 16.87 -0.14
N LEU A 79 -0.96 15.81 0.44
CA LEU A 79 -0.80 15.49 1.87
C LEU A 79 0.68 15.26 2.24
N VAL A 80 1.42 14.51 1.43
CA VAL A 80 2.86 14.28 1.65
C VAL A 80 3.62 15.61 1.58
N VAL A 81 3.32 16.45 0.59
CA VAL A 81 3.93 17.78 0.44
C VAL A 81 3.64 18.65 1.65
N LEU A 82 2.40 18.74 2.11
CA LEU A 82 2.03 19.51 3.30
C LEU A 82 2.72 18.99 4.57
N THR A 83 2.88 17.67 4.68
CA THR A 83 3.57 17.02 5.80
C THR A 83 5.07 17.36 5.80
N LEU A 84 5.71 17.29 4.62
CA LEU A 84 7.13 17.64 4.45
C LEU A 84 7.40 19.13 4.59
N LEU A 85 6.47 19.99 4.16
CA LEU A 85 6.54 21.43 4.41
C LEU A 85 6.38 21.76 5.90
N GLY A 86 6.06 20.78 6.74
CA GLY A 86 5.92 20.99 8.17
C GLY A 86 4.86 22.02 8.48
N VAL A 87 3.73 21.99 7.75
CA VAL A 87 2.57 22.82 8.05
C VAL A 87 2.10 22.43 9.43
N LYS A 88 2.58 23.16 10.44
CA LYS A 88 2.00 23.15 11.77
C LYS A 88 0.59 23.65 11.59
N LEU A 89 -0.37 22.72 11.56
CA LEU A 89 -1.76 23.06 11.81
C LEU A 89 -1.75 23.94 13.08
N PRO A 90 -2.38 25.12 13.11
CA PRO A 90 -2.52 25.86 14.36
C PRO A 90 -3.16 24.91 15.37
N HIS A 91 -2.43 24.62 16.45
CA HIS A 91 -2.94 23.78 17.53
C HIS A 91 -3.75 24.75 18.39
N GLU A 92 -5.06 24.54 18.44
CA GLU A 92 -5.93 25.16 19.43
C GLU A 92 -5.79 24.44 20.77
#